data_AF-A0A1X2H888-F1
#
_entry.id   AF-A0A1X2H888-F1
#
_cell.length_a   1.000
_cell.length_b   1.000
_cell.length_c   1.000
_cell.angle_alpha   90.00
_cell.angle_beta   90.00
_cell.angle_gamma   90.00
#
_symmetry.space_group_name_H-M   'P 1'
#
loop_
_entity.id
_entity.type
_entity.pdbx_description
1 polymer ?
#
loop_
_entity_poly.entity_id
_entity_poly.type
_entity_poly.pdbx_seq_one_letter_code
_entity_poly.pdbx_strand_id
1 'polypeptide(L)'
;MSRLVHIVIAKFKPEVDEATRQAACNQILALKDKIPGVLSASAGKTFTDRSQGFEWGWVFEFKTKEELPLYTNHPAHQEFLKNNKPLFADLIALDYMC
;
A
#
# COMPACT_ATOMS: atom_id res chain seq x y z
N MET A 1 18.59 -11.32 8.86
CA MET A 1 17.69 -11.05 10.00
C MET A 1 16.27 -11.12 9.47
N SER A 2 15.32 -11.66 10.25
CA SER A 2 13.95 -11.77 9.75
C SER A 2 13.26 -10.40 9.70
N ARG A 3 12.41 -10.18 8.70
CA ARG A 3 11.58 -8.98 8.53
C ARG A 3 10.16 -9.37 8.10
N LEU A 4 9.19 -8.51 8.39
CA LEU A 4 7.83 -8.61 7.88
C LEU A 4 7.74 -7.86 6.55
N VAL A 5 7.12 -8.48 5.55
CA VAL A 5 6.75 -7.85 4.27
C VAL A 5 5.22 -7.75 4.21
N HIS A 6 4.72 -6.53 4.06
CA HIS A 6 3.31 -6.20 3.85
C HIS A 6 3.12 -5.76 2.40
N ILE A 7 2.41 -6.55 1.61
CA ILE A 7 2.11 -6.25 0.22
C ILE A 7 0.63 -5.92 0.09
N VAL A 8 0.31 -4.87 -0.64
CA VAL A 8 -1.05 -4.64 -1.12
C VAL A 8 -1.01 -4.41 -2.62
N ILE A 9 -1.94 -5.05 -3.33
CA ILE A 9 -2.24 -4.77 -4.72
C ILE A 9 -3.65 -4.21 -4.85
N ALA A 10 -3.80 -3.18 -5.67
CA ALA A 10 -5.01 -2.40 -5.80
C ALA A 10 -5.53 -2.40 -7.22
N LYS A 11 -6.85 -2.57 -7.31
CA LYS A 11 -7.64 -2.35 -8.51
C LYS A 11 -8.45 -1.08 -8.30
N PHE A 12 -8.27 -0.09 -9.16
CA PHE A 12 -9.05 1.15 -9.09
C PHE A 12 -10.38 0.98 -9.82
N LYS A 13 -11.36 1.79 -9.44
CA LYS A 13 -12.60 1.89 -10.20
C LYS A 13 -12.33 2.52 -11.57
N PRO A 14 -13.07 2.10 -12.62
CA PRO A 14 -12.81 2.55 -13.99
C PRO A 14 -12.93 4.06 -14.18
N GLU A 15 -13.75 4.74 -13.39
CA GLU A 15 -13.94 6.19 -13.42
C GLU A 15 -12.78 7.00 -12.83
N VAL A 16 -11.84 6.36 -12.12
CA VAL A 16 -10.69 7.06 -11.52
C VAL A 16 -9.63 7.27 -12.59
N ASP A 17 -9.24 8.52 -12.85
CA ASP A 17 -8.19 8.85 -13.81
C ASP A 17 -6.79 8.46 -13.32
N GLU A 18 -5.84 8.34 -14.26
CA GLU A 18 -4.47 7.92 -13.98
C GLU A 18 -3.74 8.86 -13.01
N ALA A 19 -4.01 10.17 -13.09
CA ALA A 19 -3.39 11.17 -12.22
C ALA A 19 -3.79 10.94 -10.75
N THR A 20 -5.06 10.64 -10.50
CA THR A 20 -5.60 10.33 -9.18
C THR A 20 -5.05 9.00 -8.67
N ARG A 21 -4.92 7.99 -9.54
CA ARG A 21 -4.28 6.70 -9.17
C ARG A 21 -2.82 6.89 -8.74
N GLN A 22 -2.06 7.66 -9.52
CA GLN A 22 -0.67 7.99 -9.20
C GLN A 22 -0.57 8.83 -7.92
N ALA A 23 -1.50 9.76 -7.69
CA ALA A 23 -1.54 10.55 -6.47
C ALA A 23 -1.79 9.67 -5.22
N ALA A 24 -2.72 8.72 -5.29
CA ALA A 24 -2.95 7.74 -4.24
C ALA A 24 -1.68 6.90 -3.96
N CYS A 25 -0.97 6.48 -5.01
CA CYS A 25 0.30 5.76 -4.91
C CYS A 25 1.39 6.59 -4.21
N ASN A 26 1.49 7.88 -4.53
CA ASN A 26 2.45 8.78 -3.88
C ASN A 26 2.08 9.05 -2.42
N GLN A 27 0.79 9.16 -2.10
CA GLN A 27 0.31 9.35 -0.72
C GLN A 27 0.63 8.15 0.17
N ILE A 28 0.41 6.93 -0.32
CA ILE A 28 0.74 5.72 0.46
C ILE A 28 2.25 5.62 0.67
N LEU A 29 3.07 5.88 -0.36
CA LEU A 29 4.53 5.82 -0.25
C LEU A 29 5.07 6.84 0.77
N ALA A 30 4.47 8.03 0.85
CA ALA A 30 4.83 9.06 1.82
C ALA A 30 4.54 8.68 3.28
N LEU A 31 3.79 7.60 3.54
CA LEU A 31 3.58 7.12 4.92
C LEU A 31 4.86 6.63 5.57
N LYS A 32 5.86 6.17 4.79
CA LYS A 32 7.17 5.75 5.33
C LYS A 32 7.86 6.88 6.10
N ASP A 33 7.61 8.13 5.72
CA ASP A 33 8.22 9.32 6.33
C ASP A 33 7.41 9.82 7.56
N LYS A 34 6.20 9.29 7.75
CA LYS A 34 5.27 9.67 8.83
C LYS A 34 5.12 8.60 9.91
N ILE A 35 5.34 7.34 9.58
CA ILE A 35 5.09 6.19 10.45
C ILE A 35 6.42 5.59 10.91
N PRO A 36 6.75 5.67 12.20
CA PRO A 36 7.94 5.01 12.74
C PRO A 36 7.90 3.49 12.53
N GLY A 37 9.06 2.87 12.31
CA GLY A 37 9.19 1.40 12.20
C GLY A 37 9.12 0.85 10.77
N VAL A 38 8.80 1.68 9.77
CA VAL A 38 8.95 1.29 8.35
C VAL A 38 10.44 1.21 7.99
N LEU A 39 10.91 0.02 7.63
CA LEU A 39 12.30 -0.20 7.18
C LEU A 39 12.50 0.23 5.73
N SER A 40 11.54 -0.12 4.87
CA SER A 40 11.53 0.27 3.47
C SER A 40 10.09 0.33 2.96
N ALA A 41 9.86 1.13 1.92
CA ALA A 41 8.59 1.16 1.22
C ALA A 41 8.83 1.39 -0.28
N SER A 42 8.05 0.70 -1.10
CA SER A 42 8.02 0.88 -2.55
C SER A 42 6.59 0.79 -3.07
N ALA A 43 6.31 1.45 -4.19
CA ALA A 43 5.01 1.39 -4.83
C ALA A 43 5.15 1.63 -6.33
N GLY A 44 4.22 1.09 -7.13
CA GLY A 44 4.25 1.28 -8.58
C GLY A 44 3.10 0.61 -9.33
N LYS A 45 3.07 0.88 -10.63
CA LYS A 45 2.12 0.27 -11.58
C LYS A 45 2.71 -1.01 -12.16
N THR A 46 1.88 -2.03 -12.37
CA THR A 46 2.27 -3.20 -13.15
C THR A 46 2.63 -2.80 -14.59
N PHE A 47 3.64 -3.45 -15.14
CA PHE A 47 3.98 -3.37 -16.57
C PHE A 47 3.55 -4.63 -17.34
N THR A 48 2.88 -5.58 -16.66
CA THR A 48 2.43 -6.85 -17.23
C THR A 48 0.94 -7.07 -17.00
N ASP A 49 0.35 -7.96 -17.80
CA ASP A 49 -1.09 -8.27 -17.74
C ASP A 49 -1.42 -9.50 -16.86
N ARG A 50 -0.47 -9.95 -16.03
CA ARG A 50 -0.61 -11.17 -15.20
C ARG A 50 -1.32 -10.93 -13.87
N SER A 51 -1.72 -9.69 -13.61
CA SER A 51 -2.20 -9.22 -12.31
C SER A 51 -3.72 -9.32 -12.15
N GLN A 52 -4.44 -10.05 -13.01
CA GLN A 52 -5.89 -10.25 -12.92
C GLN A 52 -6.69 -8.92 -12.82
N GLY A 53 -6.19 -7.87 -13.47
CA GLY A 53 -6.80 -6.55 -13.47
C GLY A 53 -6.46 -5.68 -12.24
N PHE A 54 -5.56 -6.12 -11.36
CA PHE A 54 -4.94 -5.24 -10.37
C PHE A 54 -3.81 -4.46 -11.04
N GLU A 55 -3.81 -3.14 -10.88
CA GLU A 55 -2.94 -2.27 -11.69
C GLU A 55 -1.78 -1.70 -10.89
N TRP A 56 -1.96 -1.56 -9.58
CA TRP A 56 -1.00 -0.91 -8.69
C TRP A 56 -0.65 -1.80 -7.52
N GLY A 57 0.57 -1.68 -7.01
CA GLY A 57 0.99 -2.36 -5.80
C GLY A 57 1.89 -1.49 -4.93
N TRP A 58 1.90 -1.77 -3.64
CA TRP A 58 2.86 -1.23 -2.69
C TRP A 58 3.34 -2.30 -1.71
N VAL A 59 4.59 -2.15 -1.30
CA VAL A 59 5.28 -3.06 -0.39
C VAL A 59 5.85 -2.23 0.74
N PHE A 60 5.57 -2.61 1.98
CA PHE A 60 6.17 -2.08 3.19
C PHE A 60 6.93 -3.19 3.89
N GLU A 61 8.13 -2.88 4.34
CA GLU A 61 8.93 -3.79 5.16
C GLU A 61 9.03 -3.25 6.59
N PHE A 62 8.85 -4.14 7.56
CA PHE A 62 8.95 -3.87 8.99
C PHE A 62 9.91 -4.88 9.64
N LYS A 63 10.45 -4.55 10.80
CA LYS A 63 11.34 -5.44 11.56
C LYS A 63 10.58 -6.59 12.20
N THR A 64 9.37 -6.36 12.71
CA THR A 64 8.61 -7.38 13.45
C THR A 64 7.12 -7.40 13.08
N LYS A 65 6.41 -8.46 13.48
CA LYS A 65 4.97 -8.60 13.21
C LYS A 65 4.12 -7.58 13.96
N GLU A 66 4.61 -7.16 15.12
CA GLU A 66 3.94 -6.23 16.03
C GLU A 66 3.89 -4.81 15.47
N GLU A 67 4.72 -4.48 14.49
CA GLU A 67 4.75 -3.17 13.82
C GLU A 67 3.59 -3.00 12.81
N LEU A 68 3.07 -4.09 12.24
CA LEU A 68 1.96 -4.00 11.27
C LEU A 68 0.66 -3.44 11.87
N PRO A 69 0.22 -3.87 13.08
CA PRO A 69 -0.89 -3.21 13.76
C PRO A 69 -0.63 -1.73 14.07
N LEU A 70 0.61 -1.34 14.39
CA LEU A 70 0.97 0.06 14.64
C LEU A 70 0.83 0.91 13.38
N TYR A 71 1.35 0.40 12.26
CA TYR A 71 1.18 1.00 10.93
C TYR A 71 -0.30 1.10 10.56
N THR A 72 -1.05 0.00 10.67
CA THR A 72 -2.46 -0.10 10.28
C THR A 72 -3.32 0.92 11.04
N ASN A 73 -3.08 1.08 12.34
CA ASN A 73 -3.86 1.98 13.19
C ASN A 73 -3.31 3.41 13.24
N HIS A 74 -2.17 3.70 12.60
CA HIS A 74 -1.58 5.03 12.63
C HIS A 74 -2.53 6.07 12.00
N PRO A 75 -2.69 7.28 12.59
CA PRO A 75 -3.58 8.31 12.06
C PRO A 75 -3.35 8.65 10.58
N ALA A 76 -2.09 8.71 10.15
CA ALA A 76 -1.74 8.96 8.75
C ALA A 76 -2.21 7.84 7.80
N HIS A 77 -2.16 6.58 8.24
CA HIS A 77 -2.69 5.46 7.45
C HIS A 77 -4.22 5.47 7.41
N GLN A 78 -4.87 5.78 8.54
CA GLN A 78 -6.33 5.92 8.60
C GLN A 78 -6.83 7.07 7.72
N GLU A 79 -6.12 8.19 7.68
CA GLU A 79 -6.40 9.30 6.77
C GLU A 79 -6.26 8.89 5.30
N PHE A 80 -5.18 8.17 4.97
CA PHE A 80 -5.00 7.61 3.63
C PHE A 80 -6.19 6.71 3.24
N LEU A 81 -6.61 5.79 4.12
CA LEU A 81 -7.75 4.92 3.86
C LEU A 81 -9.04 5.72 3.68
N LYS A 82 -9.29 6.72 4.53
CA LYS A 82 -10.48 7.57 4.43
C LYS A 82 -10.57 8.25 3.06
N ASN A 83 -9.46 8.76 2.55
CA ASN A 83 -9.43 9.53 1.31
C ASN A 83 -9.42 8.64 0.06
N ASN A 84 -8.77 7.47 0.11
CA ASN A 84 -8.50 6.66 -1.07
C ASN A 84 -9.35 5.39 -1.17
N LYS A 85 -9.90 4.86 -0.07
CA LYS A 85 -10.75 3.66 -0.09
C LYS A 85 -11.94 3.76 -1.06
N PRO A 86 -12.62 4.91 -1.22
CA PRO A 86 -13.68 5.06 -2.22
C PRO A 86 -13.23 4.92 -3.68
N LEU A 87 -11.93 5.05 -3.97
CA LEU A 87 -11.34 4.97 -5.31
C LEU A 87 -11.04 3.53 -5.73
N PHE A 88 -10.87 2.61 -4.77
CA PHE A 88 -10.56 1.22 -5.04
C PHE A 88 -11.84 0.44 -5.37
N ALA A 89 -11.76 -0.35 -6.44
CA ALA A 89 -12.74 -1.39 -6.74
C ALA A 89 -12.45 -2.66 -5.93
N ASP A 90 -11.17 -2.99 -5.75
CA ASP A 90 -10.73 -4.14 -4.97
C ASP A 90 -9.32 -3.95 -4.42
N LEU A 91 -9.01 -4.66 -3.33
CA LEU A 91 -7.71 -4.65 -2.64
C LEU A 91 -7.38 -6.06 -2.17
N ILE A 92 -6.17 -6.53 -2.46
CA ILE A 92 -5.62 -7.77 -1.89
C ILE A 92 -4.40 -7.38 -1.05
N ALA A 93 -4.37 -7.85 0.19
CA ALA A 93 -3.22 -7.72 1.07
C ALA A 93 -2.60 -9.10 1.34
N LEU A 94 -1.27 -9.18 1.36
CA LEU A 94 -0.51 -10.38 1.70
C LEU A 94 0.65 -10.01 2.61
N ASP A 95 0.73 -10.70 3.74
CA ASP A 95 1.75 -10.49 4.76
C ASP A 95 2.56 -11.76 4.98
N TYR A 96 3.89 -11.65 5.00
CA TYR A 96 4.77 -12.80 5.30
C TYR A 96 6.08 -12.37 5.96
N MET A 97 6.73 -13.33 6.63
CA MET A 97 8.07 -13.15 7.19
C MET A 97 9.11 -13.69 6.21
N CYS A 98 10.23 -12.98 6.04
CA CYS A 98 11.41 -13.46 5.32
C CYS A 98 12.72 -13.05 6.00
#